data_AF-A0A699JN03-F1
#
_entry.id   AF-A0A699JN03-F1
#
_cell.length_a   1.000
_cell.length_b   1.000
_cell.length_c   1.000
_cell.angle_alpha   90.00
_cell.angle_beta   90.00
_cell.angle_gamma   90.00
#
_symmetry.space_group_name_H-M   'P 1'
#
loop_
_entity.id
_entity.type
_entity.pdbx_description
1 polymer ?
#
loop_
_entity_poly.entity_id
_entity_poly.type
_entity_poly.pdbx_seq_one_letter_code
_entity_poly.pdbx_strand_id
1 'polypeptide(L)'
;MRKHGYVYLEEIVVRRVDNVLYRFKEGDFPQLRINDIEDMLLFVVQNQLTNLLGDDVADFAIALRMFTISLASFFAQRHYQEYRHGVLAKEKMKHIGQEKSSLHDKRHQQAD
;
A
#
# COMPACT_ATOMS: atom_id res chain seq x y z
N MET A 1 19.57 24.96 5.45
CA MET A 1 18.45 24.01 5.27
C MET A 1 18.57 23.42 3.87
N ARG A 2 18.70 22.09 3.76
CA ARG A 2 19.17 21.42 2.55
C ARG A 2 18.08 21.37 1.49
N LYS A 3 18.44 21.79 0.27
CA LYS A 3 17.58 21.78 -0.91
C LYS A 3 17.54 20.38 -1.53
N HIS A 4 16.32 19.92 -1.73
CA HIS A 4 15.85 19.03 -2.80
C HIS A 4 16.34 17.58 -2.79
N GLY A 5 15.35 16.69 -2.68
CA GLY A 5 15.46 15.27 -3.05
C GLY A 5 15.62 14.36 -1.84
N TYR A 6 14.48 13.99 -1.24
CA TYR A 6 14.28 12.73 -0.52
C TYR A 6 15.55 12.12 0.10
N VAL A 7 16.10 12.78 1.11
CA VAL A 7 17.04 12.16 2.03
C VAL A 7 16.23 11.84 3.26
N TYR A 8 15.70 10.61 3.29
CA TYR A 8 15.44 9.79 4.46
C TYR A 8 15.15 10.60 5.72
N LEU A 9 13.86 10.75 6.05
CA LEU A 9 13.39 11.12 7.38
C LEU A 9 13.87 10.04 8.37
N GLU A 10 15.16 10.07 8.72
CA GLU A 10 15.81 9.12 9.64
C GLU A 10 14.98 9.04 10.92
N GLU A 11 14.52 10.21 11.36
CA GLU A 11 13.65 10.37 12.50
C GLU A 11 12.91 11.72 12.47
N ILE A 12 11.61 11.71 12.75
CA ILE A 12 10.86 12.90 13.12
C ILE A 12 10.13 12.67 14.43
N VAL A 13 10.26 13.65 15.31
CA VAL A 13 9.52 13.70 16.56
C VAL A 13 8.46 14.77 16.41
N VAL A 14 7.21 14.40 16.68
CA VAL A 14 6.04 15.26 16.55
C VAL A 14 5.38 15.39 17.92
N ARG A 15 5.11 16.62 18.36
CA ARG A 15 4.51 16.93 19.66
C ARG A 15 3.16 17.57 19.44
N ARG A 16 2.12 16.91 19.95
CA ARG A 16 0.75 17.44 19.96
C ARG A 16 0.57 18.51 21.03
N VAL A 17 -0.53 19.24 20.93
CA VAL A 17 -0.97 20.25 21.90
C VAL A 17 -1.19 19.68 23.32
N ASP A 18 -1.56 18.40 23.43
CA ASP A 18 -1.70 17.68 24.71
C ASP A 18 -0.36 17.14 25.25
N ASN A 19 0.76 17.56 24.67
CA ASN A 19 2.13 17.14 25.00
C ASN A 19 2.45 15.67 24.72
N VAL A 20 1.58 14.94 24.02
CA VAL A 20 1.91 13.60 23.54
C VAL A 20 2.95 13.71 22.42
N LEU A 21 4.03 12.93 22.56
CA LEU A 21 5.13 12.85 21.61
C LEU A 21 4.99 11.57 20.79
N TYR A 22 5.02 11.74 19.48
CA TYR A 22 5.15 10.66 18.52
C TYR A 22 6.54 10.70 17.90
N ARG A 23 7.10 9.53 17.65
CA ARG A 23 8.43 9.37 17.06
C ARG A 23 8.30 8.44 15.88
N PHE A 24 8.67 8.93 14.71
CA PHE A 24 8.68 8.17 13.46
C PHE A 24 10.09 8.03 12.99
N LYS A 25 10.48 6.81 12.65
CA LYS A 25 11.63 6.55 11.79
C LYS A 25 11.11 6.09 10.44
N GLU A 26 11.93 6.24 9.42
CA GLU A 26 11.53 5.79 8.09
C GLU A 26 11.13 4.29 8.06
N GLY A 27 11.86 3.45 8.80
CA GLY A 27 11.55 2.02 8.94
C GLY A 27 10.25 1.69 9.68
N ASP A 28 9.65 2.68 10.36
CA ASP A 28 8.37 2.53 11.05
C ASP A 28 7.19 2.72 10.10
N PHE A 29 7.36 3.44 8.98
CA PHE A 29 6.26 3.72 8.05
C PHE A 29 5.51 2.45 7.62
N PRO A 30 6.16 1.35 7.17
CA PRO A 30 5.44 0.12 6.83
C PRO A 30 4.62 -0.49 7.98
N GLN A 31 4.94 -0.13 9.22
CA GLN A 31 4.29 -0.59 10.44
C GLN A 31 3.24 0.41 10.97
N LEU A 32 3.17 1.62 10.41
CA LEU A 32 2.13 2.58 10.78
C LEU A 32 0.77 2.00 10.42
N ARG A 33 -0.12 1.98 11.40
CA ARG A 33 -1.52 1.63 11.15
C ARG A 33 -2.16 2.81 10.42
N ILE A 34 -3.10 2.51 9.53
CA ILE A 34 -3.83 3.54 8.77
C ILE A 34 -4.45 4.58 9.72
N ASN A 35 -4.99 4.14 10.86
CA ASN A 35 -5.55 5.04 11.87
C ASN A 35 -4.52 6.02 12.43
N ASP A 36 -3.27 5.58 12.66
CA ASP A 36 -2.21 6.44 13.18
C ASP A 36 -1.83 7.52 12.13
N ILE A 37 -1.89 7.16 10.83
CA ILE A 37 -1.67 8.10 9.71
C ILE A 37 -2.81 9.11 9.62
N GLU A 38 -4.06 8.65 9.74
CA GLU A 38 -5.26 9.51 9.72
C GLU A 38 -5.23 10.52 10.86
N ASP A 39 -4.94 10.08 12.09
CA ASP A 39 -4.79 10.95 13.25
C ASP A 39 -3.69 12.00 13.04
N MET A 40 -2.58 11.62 12.42
CA MET A 40 -1.49 12.55 12.13
C MET A 40 -1.82 13.57 11.08
N LEU A 41 -2.49 13.15 10.00
CA LEU A 41 -2.97 14.06 8.99
C LEU A 41 -3.96 15.06 9.61
N LEU A 42 -4.79 14.60 10.55
CA LEU A 42 -5.72 15.45 11.27
C LEU A 42 -4.98 16.50 12.12
N PHE A 43 -3.93 16.13 12.84
CA PHE A 43 -3.15 17.08 13.63
C PHE A 43 -2.41 18.11 12.77
N VAL A 44 -1.93 17.71 11.59
CA VAL A 44 -1.36 18.63 10.59
C VAL A 44 -2.41 19.65 10.13
N VAL A 45 -3.59 19.19 9.70
CA VAL A 45 -4.66 20.06 9.18
C VAL A 45 -5.19 21.01 10.26
N GLN A 46 -5.24 20.56 11.51
CA GLN A 46 -5.70 21.36 12.64
C GLN A 46 -4.62 22.27 13.25
N ASN A 47 -3.38 22.25 12.73
CA ASN A 47 -2.23 22.95 13.31
C ASN A 47 -2.03 22.65 14.81
N GLN A 48 -2.28 21.40 15.22
CA GLN A 48 -2.10 20.96 16.62
C GLN A 48 -0.68 20.46 16.93
N LEU A 49 0.24 20.61 15.98
CA LEU A 49 1.64 20.23 16.12
C LEU A 49 2.42 21.44 16.66
N THR A 50 2.96 21.29 17.86
CA THR A 50 3.55 22.40 18.63
C THR A 50 5.06 22.53 18.50
N ASN A 51 5.73 21.52 17.95
CA ASN A 51 7.19 21.44 17.85
C ASN A 51 7.73 21.48 16.42
N LEU A 52 6.84 21.53 15.41
CA LEU A 52 7.21 21.70 14.00
C LEU A 52 6.94 23.15 13.59
N LEU A 53 7.87 23.76 12.85
CA LEU A 53 7.73 25.11 12.30
C LEU A 53 7.18 25.03 10.88
N GLY A 54 6.61 26.13 10.35
CA GLY A 54 5.79 26.14 9.13
C GLY A 54 6.26 25.23 7.98
N ASP A 55 7.52 25.37 7.54
CA ASP A 55 8.08 24.55 6.45
C ASP A 55 8.20 23.05 6.84
N ASP A 56 8.53 22.75 8.10
CA ASP A 56 8.62 21.37 8.62
C ASP A 56 7.25 20.69 8.68
N VAL A 57 6.18 21.44 8.96
CA VAL A 57 4.79 20.92 8.91
C VAL A 57 4.42 20.53 7.48
N ALA A 58 4.81 21.36 6.50
CA ALA A 58 4.55 21.08 5.09
C ALA A 58 5.34 19.85 4.62
N ASP A 59 6.61 19.74 4.97
CA ASP A 59 7.45 18.59 4.63
C ASP A 59 6.90 17.29 5.27
N PHE A 60 6.46 17.35 6.53
CA PHE A 60 5.82 16.22 7.20
C PHE A 60 4.49 15.82 6.52
N ALA A 61 3.67 16.78 6.14
CA ALA A 61 2.42 16.54 5.41
C ALA A 61 2.66 15.86 4.05
N ILE A 62 3.69 16.32 3.32
CA ILE A 62 4.10 15.71 2.04
C ILE A 62 4.56 14.28 2.27
N ALA A 63 5.38 14.02 3.29
CA ALA A 63 5.85 12.68 3.63
C ALA A 63 4.69 11.72 3.93
N LEU A 64 3.74 12.13 4.78
CA LEU A 64 2.54 11.33 5.09
C LEU A 64 1.71 11.05 3.84
N ARG A 65 1.49 12.06 2.99
CA ARG A 65 0.71 11.91 1.76
C ARG A 65 1.36 10.92 0.79
N MET A 66 2.68 11.02 0.61
CA MET A 66 3.42 10.11 -0.26
C MET A 66 3.36 8.68 0.26
N PHE A 67 3.48 8.48 1.57
CA PHE A 67 3.34 7.15 2.18
C PHE A 67 1.95 6.54 1.95
N THR A 68 0.88 7.31 2.16
CA THR A 68 -0.49 6.87 1.89
C THR A 68 -0.69 6.48 0.43
N ILE A 69 -0.13 7.26 -0.51
CA ILE A 69 -0.18 6.93 -1.94
C ILE A 69 0.58 5.63 -2.25
N SER A 70 1.75 5.42 -1.65
CA SER A 70 2.51 4.17 -1.81
C SER A 70 1.74 2.95 -1.30
N LEU A 71 1.08 3.06 -0.13
CA LEU A 71 0.23 1.99 0.39
C LEU A 71 -0.96 1.70 -0.54
N ALA A 72 -1.67 2.75 -0.97
CA ALA A 72 -2.82 2.59 -1.87
C ALA A 72 -2.42 1.92 -3.19
N SER A 73 -1.29 2.32 -3.78
CA SER A 73 -0.75 1.69 -4.99
C SER A 73 -0.35 0.24 -4.74
N PHE A 74 0.30 -0.06 -3.61
CA PHE A 74 0.68 -1.42 -3.23
C PHE A 74 -0.54 -2.34 -3.08
N PHE A 75 -1.58 -1.90 -2.37
CA PHE A 75 -2.80 -2.67 -2.20
C PHE A 75 -3.53 -2.88 -3.53
N ALA A 76 -3.69 -1.82 -4.34
CA ALA A 76 -4.31 -1.92 -5.65
C ALA A 76 -3.55 -2.90 -6.56
N GLN A 77 -2.22 -2.84 -6.58
CA GLN A 77 -1.39 -3.76 -7.34
C GLN A 77 -1.56 -5.19 -6.85
N ARG A 78 -1.56 -5.42 -5.53
CA ARG A 78 -1.77 -6.75 -4.95
C ARG A 78 -3.11 -7.33 -5.34
N HIS A 79 -4.20 -6.56 -5.21
CA HIS A 79 -5.54 -6.98 -5.61
C HIS A 79 -5.64 -7.25 -7.12
N TYR A 80 -5.02 -6.41 -7.95
CA TYR A 80 -4.96 -6.63 -9.39
C TYR A 80 -4.26 -7.96 -9.73
N GLN A 81 -3.14 -8.27 -9.09
CA GLN A 81 -2.44 -9.55 -9.31
C GLN A 81 -3.27 -10.74 -8.83
N GLU A 82 -3.89 -10.66 -7.66
CA GLU A 82 -4.77 -11.72 -7.13
C GLU A 82 -5.94 -11.99 -8.09
N TYR A 83 -6.60 -10.93 -8.57
CA TYR A 83 -7.67 -11.03 -9.57
C TYR A 83 -7.17 -11.64 -10.89
N ARG A 84 -6.04 -11.16 -11.40
CA ARG A 84 -5.42 -11.66 -12.64
C ARG A 84 -5.10 -13.15 -12.54
N HIS A 85 -4.51 -13.60 -11.44
CA HIS A 85 -4.24 -15.02 -11.20
C HIS A 85 -5.52 -15.84 -11.16
N GLY A 86 -6.58 -15.33 -10.52
CA GLY A 86 -7.88 -15.99 -10.47
C GLY A 86 -8.54 -16.16 -11.85
N VAL A 87 -8.47 -15.14 -12.71
CA VAL A 87 -8.97 -15.20 -14.09
C VAL A 87 -8.16 -16.20 -14.92
N LEU A 88 -6.83 -16.11 -14.90
CA LEU A 88 -5.95 -17.02 -15.63
C LEU A 88 -6.11 -18.48 -15.19
N ALA A 89 -6.33 -18.72 -13.90
CA ALA A 89 -6.59 -20.07 -13.39
C ALA A 89 -7.91 -20.64 -13.95
N LYS A 90 -8.99 -19.85 -13.98
CA LYS A 90 -10.28 -20.27 -14.54
C LYS A 90 -10.19 -20.58 -16.03
N GLU A 91 -9.47 -19.76 -16.80
CA GLU A 91 -9.23 -19.99 -18.24
C GLU A 91 -8.47 -21.30 -18.48
N LYS A 92 -7.39 -21.55 -17.74
CA LYS A 92 -6.65 -22.82 -17.81
C LYS A 92 -7.52 -24.03 -17.52
N MET A 93 -8.37 -23.96 -16.49
CA MET A 93 -9.27 -25.06 -16.13
C MET A 93 -10.29 -25.37 -17.23
N LYS A 94 -10.79 -24.34 -17.92
CA LYS A 94 -11.72 -24.52 -19.06
C LYS A 94 -11.08 -25.27 -20.22
N HIS A 95 -9.85 -24.91 -20.59
CA HIS A 95 -9.12 -25.60 -21.65
C HIS A 95 -8.81 -27.06 -21.32
N ILE A 96 -8.38 -27.35 -20.08
CA ILE A 96 -8.13 -28.73 -19.62
C ILE A 96 -9.41 -29.57 -19.64
N GLY A 97 -10.56 -28.99 -19.27
CA GLY A 97 -11.86 -29.68 -19.32
C GLY A 97 -12.26 -30.08 -20.75
N GLN A 98 -12.07 -29.18 -21.71
CA GLN A 98 -12.36 -29.45 -23.12
C GLN A 98 -11.43 -30.51 -23.72
N GLU A 99 -10.14 -30.46 -23.37
CA GLU A 99 -9.12 -31.41 -23.85
C GLU A 99 -9.40 -32.83 -23.31
N LYS A 100 -9.76 -32.94 -22.03
CA LYS A 100 -10.16 -34.23 -21.40
C LYS A 100 -11.42 -34.83 -22.02
N SER A 101 -12.41 -34.01 -22.38
CA SER A 101 -13.64 -34.46 -23.04
C SER A 101 -13.34 -34.99 -24.46
N SER A 102 -12.52 -34.28 -25.22
CA SER A 102 -12.07 -34.69 -26.56
C SER A 102 -11.29 -36.02 -26.55
N LEU A 103 -10.43 -36.23 -25.55
CA LEU A 103 -9.68 -37.49 -25.35
C LEU A 103 -10.57 -38.67 -24.93
N HIS A 104 -11.70 -38.41 -24.29
CA HIS A 104 -12.66 -39.45 -23.92
C HIS A 104 -13.47 -39.91 -25.14
N ASP A 105 -13.98 -38.98 -25.95
CA ASP A 105 -14.75 -39.29 -27.16
C ASP A 105 -13.92 -40.03 -28.22
N LYS A 106 -12.65 -39.65 -28.39
CA LYS A 106 -11.73 -40.35 -29.33
C LYS A 106 -11.44 -41.80 -28.91
N ARG A 107 -11.40 -42.08 -27.60
CA ARG A 107 -11.17 -43.44 -27.10
C ARG A 107 -12.37 -44.36 -27.30
N HIS A 108 -13.59 -43.83 -27.22
CA HIS A 108 -14.80 -44.60 -27.54
C HIS A 108 -14.91 -44.90 -29.04
N GLN A 109 -14.51 -43.97 -29.90
CA GLN A 109 -14.52 -44.18 -31.36
C GLN A 109 -13.45 -45.16 -31.87
N GLN A 110 -12.44 -45.52 -31.06
CA GLN A 110 -11.40 -46.48 -31.42
C GLN A 110 -11.60 -47.87 -30.78
N ALA A 111 -12.65 -48.05 -29.99
CA ALA A 111 -12.95 -49.31 -29.30
C ALA A 111 -14.04 -50.16 -30.00
N ASP A 112 -14.65 -49.63 -31.07
CA ASP A 112 -15.56 -50.32 -32.00
C ASP A 112 -14.83 -50.67 -33.32
#